data_AF-M3U434-F1
#
_entry.id   AF-M3U434-F1
#
_cell.length_a   1.000
_cell.length_b   1.000
_cell.length_c   1.000
_cell.angle_alpha   90.00
_cell.angle_beta   90.00
_cell.angle_gamma   90.00
#
_symmetry.space_group_name_H-M   'P 1'
#
loop_
_entity.id
_entity.type
_entity.pdbx_description
1 polymer ?
#
loop_
_entity_poly.entity_id
_entity_poly.type
_entity_poly.pdbx_seq_one_letter_code
_entity_poly.pdbx_strand_id
1 'polypeptide(L)'
;MLHGDPAMVKLNDNDKYIVPVGAGKKKSLKISTLTHASDEIRFFNSKIKSEISFLADDFPDSLIENQLPAGFSIKEALDVLRLLILLSKQFQSKYPANSSVYNHKKLAEFSSKASKQDLLLAIIKALGIKYDKAKLILDFIIFNDQARDLWSHPILEISHDKLIFLTSALSAPALVRVVERWLAELEVELTMKGMHYEKVSLIEINQNLLSNKFLPNPISAFSKRLKLKSGAEEEIDLILNLGSVILIGEAKSIVTTDSSISYYRTYSTLKGAADQAKRKSLFFSNNIEEIFDAFGWAYDPSIEYQLIPVVLNSNKIHSGFPVNCVPVVDEKILSRYFSSNTFPLISVMREDKIHHLAWFKLYENYEELINNISSYLLHPPQLSEGRESLIYKTMKIPQLNELSPQIQYTRLVPGDFPIERKLYKRYELPLHVSDDVMSRLMEMAVVI
;
A
#
# COMPACT_ATOMS: atom_id res chain seq x y z
N MET A 1 1.55 -13.52 6.44
CA MET A 1 1.95 -14.84 5.91
C MET A 1 0.77 -15.48 5.15
N LEU A 2 0.33 -14.90 4.02
CA LEU A 2 -0.75 -15.46 3.18
C LEU A 2 -0.25 -16.00 1.82
N HIS A 3 1.04 -15.88 1.52
CA HIS A 3 1.52 -16.05 0.15
C HIS A 3 1.76 -17.51 -0.28
N GLY A 4 1.49 -18.51 0.56
CA GLY A 4 1.79 -19.92 0.23
C GLY A 4 0.65 -20.90 0.44
N ASP A 5 -0.60 -20.45 0.68
CA ASP A 5 -1.70 -21.38 0.94
C ASP A 5 -1.94 -22.29 -0.29
N PRO A 6 -1.70 -23.61 -0.20
CA PRO A 6 -1.92 -24.54 -1.30
C PRO A 6 -3.37 -24.55 -1.80
N ALA A 7 -4.34 -24.16 -0.97
CA ALA A 7 -5.75 -24.06 -1.36
C ALA A 7 -5.98 -22.91 -2.35
N MET A 8 -5.36 -21.75 -2.12
CA MET A 8 -5.48 -20.58 -3.00
C MET A 8 -4.81 -20.81 -4.36
N VAL A 9 -3.74 -21.59 -4.39
CA VAL A 9 -3.08 -21.98 -5.65
C VAL A 9 -3.98 -22.90 -6.49
N LYS A 10 -4.64 -23.88 -5.85
CA LYS A 10 -5.54 -24.82 -6.54
C LYS A 10 -6.78 -24.17 -7.14
N LEU A 11 -7.33 -23.11 -6.53
CA LEU A 11 -8.49 -22.38 -7.04
C LEU A 11 -8.25 -21.77 -8.43
N ASN A 12 -6.98 -21.52 -8.80
CA ASN A 12 -6.62 -20.84 -10.03
C ASN A 12 -6.04 -21.76 -11.11
N ASP A 13 -6.03 -23.08 -10.90
CA ASP A 13 -5.36 -24.04 -11.80
C ASP A 13 -5.94 -24.06 -13.22
N ASN A 14 -7.22 -23.71 -13.36
CA ASN A 14 -7.90 -23.64 -14.66
C ASN A 14 -7.64 -22.34 -15.44
N ASP A 15 -6.96 -21.36 -14.83
CA ASP A 15 -6.59 -20.14 -15.53
C ASP A 15 -5.67 -20.44 -16.70
N LYS A 16 -5.81 -19.64 -17.76
CA LYS A 16 -4.91 -19.66 -18.91
C LYS A 16 -3.79 -18.64 -18.74
N TYR A 17 -2.63 -18.95 -19.30
CA TYR A 17 -1.48 -18.05 -19.38
C TYR A 17 -0.74 -18.19 -20.72
N ILE A 18 0.09 -17.20 -21.04
CA ILE A 18 0.86 -17.12 -22.28
C ILE A 18 2.23 -17.76 -22.09
N VAL A 19 2.63 -18.66 -22.99
CA VAL A 19 3.91 -19.38 -22.98
C VAL A 19 4.73 -19.00 -24.22
N PRO A 20 6.00 -18.58 -24.05
CA PRO A 20 6.90 -18.35 -25.17
C PRO A 20 7.50 -19.69 -25.67
N VAL A 21 7.19 -20.06 -26.92
CA VAL A 21 7.61 -21.30 -27.56
C VAL A 21 8.56 -21.02 -28.73
N GLY A 22 9.60 -21.86 -28.87
CA GLY A 22 10.61 -21.75 -29.93
C GLY A 22 11.91 -21.07 -29.49
N ALA A 23 12.93 -21.12 -30.37
CA ALA A 23 14.27 -20.57 -30.14
C ALA A 23 14.70 -19.63 -31.27
N GLY A 24 15.61 -18.70 -30.97
CA GLY A 24 16.16 -17.76 -31.96
C GLY A 24 15.10 -16.83 -32.59
N LYS A 25 15.07 -16.76 -33.92
CA LYS A 25 14.14 -15.91 -34.72
C LYS A 25 12.71 -16.47 -34.84
N LYS A 26 12.45 -17.73 -34.43
CA LYS A 26 11.14 -18.40 -34.54
C LYS A 26 10.42 -18.49 -33.17
N LYS A 27 10.50 -17.42 -32.36
CA LYS A 27 9.73 -17.35 -31.10
C LYS A 27 8.28 -17.01 -31.43
N SER A 28 7.35 -17.80 -30.91
CA SER A 28 5.90 -17.58 -31.00
C SER A 28 5.30 -17.62 -29.59
N LEU A 29 4.09 -17.07 -29.43
CA LEU A 29 3.35 -17.11 -28.18
C LEU A 29 2.18 -18.11 -28.29
N LYS A 30 2.11 -19.06 -27.35
CA LYS A 30 1.02 -20.04 -27.25
C LYS A 30 0.31 -19.93 -25.92
N ILE A 31 -0.86 -20.54 -25.80
CA ILE A 31 -1.63 -20.59 -24.55
C ILE A 31 -1.50 -21.97 -23.92
N SER A 32 -1.38 -21.98 -22.59
CA SER A 32 -1.45 -23.19 -21.77
C SER A 32 -2.33 -22.92 -20.54
N THR A 33 -2.72 -23.98 -19.84
CA THR A 33 -3.44 -23.92 -18.56
C THR A 33 -2.45 -23.96 -17.39
N LEU A 34 -2.79 -23.31 -16.27
CA LEU A 34 -1.91 -23.26 -15.11
C LEU A 34 -1.69 -24.62 -14.43
N THR A 35 -2.58 -25.60 -14.63
CA THR A 35 -2.33 -27.01 -14.29
C THR A 35 -1.02 -27.57 -14.87
N HIS A 36 -0.56 -27.03 -15.98
CA HIS A 36 0.68 -27.44 -16.67
C HIS A 36 1.85 -26.47 -16.45
N ALA A 37 1.68 -25.44 -15.61
CA ALA A 37 2.72 -24.47 -15.31
C ALA A 37 3.62 -24.95 -14.16
N SER A 38 4.82 -24.35 -14.05
CA SER A 38 5.68 -24.56 -12.89
C SER A 38 5.05 -23.96 -11.63
N ASP A 39 5.43 -24.46 -10.46
CA ASP A 39 4.94 -23.96 -9.16
C ASP A 39 5.21 -22.47 -8.98
N GLU A 40 6.34 -21.96 -9.49
CA GLU A 40 6.66 -20.53 -9.50
C GLU A 40 5.60 -19.72 -10.25
N ILE A 41 5.19 -20.15 -11.45
CA ILE A 41 4.18 -19.44 -12.25
C ILE A 41 2.80 -19.52 -11.59
N ARG A 42 2.44 -20.67 -11.01
CA ARG A 42 1.19 -20.85 -10.26
C ARG A 42 1.14 -19.96 -9.01
N PHE A 43 2.25 -19.88 -8.28
CA PHE A 43 2.43 -18.97 -7.15
C PHE A 43 2.26 -17.52 -7.58
N PHE A 44 2.97 -17.08 -8.63
CA PHE A 44 2.89 -15.69 -9.09
C PHE A 44 1.49 -15.33 -9.59
N ASN A 45 0.79 -16.24 -10.26
CA ASN A 45 -0.60 -16.03 -10.66
C ASN A 45 -1.52 -15.83 -9.44
N SER A 46 -1.37 -16.67 -8.43
CA SER A 46 -2.17 -16.58 -7.21
C SER A 46 -1.87 -15.27 -6.47
N LYS A 47 -0.59 -14.91 -6.37
CA LYS A 47 -0.14 -13.65 -5.78
C LYS A 47 -0.77 -12.44 -6.49
N ILE A 48 -0.65 -12.34 -7.82
CA ILE A 48 -1.18 -11.18 -8.55
C ILE A 48 -2.72 -11.11 -8.52
N LYS A 49 -3.43 -12.25 -8.51
CA LYS A 49 -4.89 -12.25 -8.35
C LYS A 49 -5.28 -11.76 -6.97
N SER A 50 -4.56 -12.17 -5.92
CA SER A 50 -4.77 -11.63 -4.57
C SER A 50 -4.49 -10.13 -4.51
N GLU A 51 -3.40 -9.65 -5.12
CA GLU A 51 -3.10 -8.21 -5.21
C GLU A 51 -4.19 -7.43 -5.98
N ILE A 52 -4.74 -7.99 -7.06
CA ILE A 52 -5.89 -7.39 -7.77
C ILE A 52 -7.13 -7.36 -6.87
N SER A 53 -7.40 -8.41 -6.11
CA SER A 53 -8.53 -8.43 -5.17
C SER A 53 -8.38 -7.43 -4.03
N PHE A 54 -7.16 -7.19 -3.55
CA PHE A 54 -6.89 -6.17 -2.53
C PHE A 54 -7.06 -4.73 -3.05
N LEU A 55 -7.20 -4.50 -4.35
CA LEU A 55 -7.55 -3.17 -4.87
C LEU A 55 -8.93 -2.70 -4.38
N ALA A 56 -9.80 -3.60 -3.94
CA ALA A 56 -11.08 -3.24 -3.33
C ALA A 56 -10.90 -2.45 -2.01
N ASP A 57 -9.74 -2.52 -1.36
CA ASP A 57 -9.43 -1.69 -0.19
C ASP A 57 -9.20 -0.22 -0.58
N ASP A 58 -8.68 0.02 -1.79
CA ASP A 58 -8.26 1.35 -2.27
C ASP A 58 -9.27 1.99 -3.24
N PHE A 59 -10.05 1.18 -3.96
CA PHE A 59 -10.99 1.63 -4.99
C PHE A 59 -12.35 0.94 -4.84
N PRO A 60 -13.46 1.66 -5.07
CA PRO A 60 -14.77 1.03 -5.15
C PRO A 60 -14.87 0.19 -6.43
N ASP A 61 -15.61 -0.92 -6.38
CA ASP A 61 -15.82 -1.84 -7.51
C ASP A 61 -16.27 -1.10 -8.78
N SER A 62 -17.08 -0.05 -8.64
CA SER A 62 -17.53 0.79 -9.75
C SER A 62 -16.40 1.42 -10.57
N LEU A 63 -15.22 1.70 -10.00
CA LEU A 63 -14.07 2.22 -10.76
C LEU A 63 -13.27 1.10 -11.44
N ILE A 64 -13.38 -0.13 -10.93
CA ILE A 64 -12.59 -1.26 -11.40
C ILE A 64 -13.36 -2.06 -12.46
N GLU A 65 -14.63 -2.36 -12.21
CA GLU A 65 -15.42 -3.30 -13.00
C GLU A 65 -16.24 -2.64 -14.12
N ASN A 66 -16.67 -1.38 -13.94
CA ASN A 66 -17.53 -0.73 -14.91
C ASN A 66 -16.83 -0.50 -16.25
N GLN A 67 -17.62 -0.62 -17.31
CA GLN A 67 -17.21 -0.30 -18.67
C GLN A 67 -16.93 1.20 -18.80
N LEU A 68 -15.72 1.56 -19.22
CA LEU A 68 -15.32 2.95 -19.42
C LEU A 68 -15.58 3.41 -20.88
N PRO A 69 -15.63 4.73 -21.14
CA PRO A 69 -15.77 5.27 -22.50
C PRO A 69 -14.72 4.75 -23.50
N ALA A 70 -13.54 4.36 -23.01
CA ALA A 70 -12.46 3.79 -23.81
C ALA A 70 -12.73 2.38 -24.37
N GLY A 71 -13.88 1.75 -24.05
CA GLY A 71 -14.26 0.47 -24.63
C GLY A 71 -13.79 -0.77 -23.85
N PHE A 72 -13.24 -0.59 -22.65
CA PHE A 72 -12.92 -1.66 -21.70
C PHE A 72 -13.06 -1.18 -20.24
N SER A 73 -13.02 -2.09 -19.27
CA SER A 73 -12.91 -1.75 -17.83
C SER A 73 -11.48 -1.89 -17.31
N ILE A 74 -11.17 -1.25 -16.17
CA ILE A 74 -9.85 -1.41 -15.52
C ILE A 74 -9.57 -2.88 -15.18
N LYS A 75 -10.60 -3.64 -14.77
CA LYS A 75 -10.47 -5.08 -14.51
C LYS A 75 -9.99 -5.85 -15.75
N GLU A 76 -10.55 -5.54 -16.92
CA GLU A 76 -10.14 -6.18 -18.18
C GLU A 76 -8.68 -5.81 -18.54
N ALA A 77 -8.26 -4.57 -18.28
CA ALA A 77 -6.86 -4.14 -18.45
C ALA A 77 -5.90 -4.85 -17.46
N LEU A 78 -6.32 -5.02 -16.20
CA LEU A 78 -5.57 -5.77 -15.19
C LEU A 78 -5.44 -7.26 -15.56
N ASP A 79 -6.45 -7.86 -16.18
CA ASP A 79 -6.39 -9.25 -16.66
C ASP A 79 -5.37 -9.43 -17.80
N VAL A 80 -5.26 -8.44 -18.70
CA VAL A 80 -4.19 -8.40 -19.70
C VAL A 80 -2.84 -8.21 -19.01
N LEU A 81 -2.71 -7.25 -18.09
CA LEU A 81 -1.47 -7.02 -17.34
C LEU A 81 -1.01 -8.27 -16.59
N ARG A 82 -1.92 -9.02 -15.97
CA ARG A 82 -1.65 -10.33 -15.34
C ARG A 82 -0.94 -11.28 -16.30
N LEU A 83 -1.43 -11.42 -17.53
CA LEU A 83 -0.80 -12.27 -18.55
C LEU A 83 0.62 -11.78 -18.89
N LEU A 84 0.83 -10.47 -18.96
CA LEU A 84 2.12 -9.85 -19.24
C LEU A 84 3.12 -10.06 -18.09
N ILE A 85 2.65 -10.01 -16.83
CA ILE A 85 3.44 -10.30 -15.63
C ILE A 85 3.93 -11.76 -15.66
N LEU A 86 3.04 -12.72 -15.93
CA LEU A 86 3.40 -14.13 -16.02
C LEU A 86 4.34 -14.41 -17.20
N LEU A 87 4.14 -13.74 -18.33
CA LEU A 87 5.05 -13.84 -19.48
C LEU A 87 6.42 -13.25 -19.16
N SER A 88 6.47 -12.12 -18.43
CA SER A 88 7.71 -11.50 -17.95
C SER A 88 8.53 -12.43 -17.08
N LYS A 89 7.89 -13.16 -16.14
CA LYS A 89 8.58 -14.16 -15.30
C LYS A 89 9.22 -15.28 -16.10
N GLN A 90 8.52 -15.78 -17.12
CA GLN A 90 9.08 -16.78 -18.03
C GLN A 90 10.21 -16.26 -18.92
N PHE A 91 10.26 -14.95 -19.16
CA PHE A 91 11.42 -14.35 -19.81
C PHE A 91 12.61 -14.21 -18.87
N GLN A 92 12.37 -13.81 -17.61
CA GLN A 92 13.43 -13.66 -16.61
C GLN A 92 14.16 -14.96 -16.31
N SER A 93 13.45 -16.09 -16.28
CA SER A 93 14.08 -17.41 -16.09
C SER A 93 15.05 -17.80 -17.21
N LYS A 94 15.02 -17.10 -18.35
CA LYS A 94 15.93 -17.29 -19.48
C LYS A 94 17.08 -16.29 -19.51
N TYR A 95 17.15 -15.36 -18.56
CA TYR A 95 18.25 -14.40 -18.47
C TYR A 95 19.55 -15.08 -18.02
N PRO A 96 20.71 -14.56 -18.45
CA PRO A 96 21.99 -15.09 -18.00
C PRO A 96 22.14 -14.99 -16.48
N ALA A 97 22.65 -16.05 -15.84
CA ALA A 97 22.93 -16.05 -14.40
C ALA A 97 23.95 -14.97 -14.00
N ASN A 98 24.94 -14.72 -14.86
CA ASN A 98 25.87 -13.61 -14.69
C ASN A 98 25.19 -12.29 -15.13
N SER A 99 24.77 -11.51 -14.12
CA SER A 99 24.11 -10.21 -14.26
C SER A 99 25.07 -9.03 -14.44
N SER A 100 26.39 -9.27 -14.46
CA SER A 100 27.35 -8.19 -14.73
C SER A 100 27.24 -7.70 -16.17
N VAL A 101 27.09 -6.38 -16.33
CA VAL A 101 26.93 -5.73 -17.63
C VAL A 101 28.09 -4.77 -17.84
N TYR A 102 28.99 -5.16 -18.75
CA TYR A 102 30.17 -4.35 -19.13
C TYR A 102 30.14 -3.91 -20.60
N ASN A 103 29.14 -4.34 -21.38
CA ASN A 103 28.95 -3.90 -22.77
C ASN A 103 27.49 -4.05 -23.25
N HIS A 104 27.17 -3.40 -24.36
CA HIS A 104 25.82 -3.37 -24.94
C HIS A 104 25.31 -4.74 -25.44
N LYS A 105 26.19 -5.64 -25.90
CA LYS A 105 25.80 -6.99 -26.35
C LYS A 105 25.24 -7.79 -25.17
N LYS A 106 25.92 -7.72 -24.03
CA LYS A 106 25.47 -8.36 -22.78
C LYS A 106 24.15 -7.76 -22.31
N LEU A 107 23.99 -6.44 -22.38
CA LEU A 107 22.73 -5.77 -22.02
C LEU A 107 21.56 -6.25 -22.88
N ALA A 108 21.77 -6.48 -24.18
CA ALA A 108 20.74 -6.95 -25.09
C ALA A 108 20.22 -8.36 -24.77
N GLU A 109 20.97 -9.18 -24.02
CA GLU A 109 20.53 -10.50 -23.54
C GLU A 109 19.38 -10.40 -22.51
N PHE A 110 19.28 -9.27 -21.80
CA PHE A 110 18.20 -8.98 -20.86
C PHE A 110 16.99 -8.30 -21.53
N SER A 111 17.02 -8.11 -22.86
CA SER A 111 15.93 -7.48 -23.62
C SER A 111 14.98 -8.53 -24.20
N SER A 112 13.85 -8.73 -23.51
CA SER A 112 12.81 -9.66 -23.93
C SER A 112 11.93 -9.06 -25.02
N LYS A 113 11.69 -9.85 -26.08
CA LYS A 113 11.00 -9.40 -27.30
C LYS A 113 9.90 -10.36 -27.72
N ALA A 114 8.81 -9.84 -28.26
CA ALA A 114 7.73 -10.61 -28.88
C ALA A 114 7.08 -9.86 -30.06
N SER A 115 6.34 -10.58 -30.90
CA SER A 115 5.47 -10.00 -31.93
C SER A 115 4.21 -9.41 -31.28
N LYS A 116 3.76 -8.24 -31.75
CA LYS A 116 2.52 -7.60 -31.27
C LYS A 116 1.30 -8.41 -31.68
N GLN A 117 1.28 -8.91 -32.90
CA GLN A 117 0.21 -9.75 -33.43
C GLN A 117 0.12 -11.10 -32.71
N ASP A 118 1.26 -11.76 -32.46
CA ASP A 118 1.28 -13.02 -31.68
C ASP A 118 0.75 -12.80 -30.25
N LEU A 119 1.13 -11.69 -29.62
CA LEU A 119 0.68 -11.34 -28.29
C LEU A 119 -0.82 -11.08 -28.25
N LEU A 120 -1.34 -10.31 -29.22
CA LEU A 120 -2.77 -10.02 -29.35
C LEU A 120 -3.59 -11.31 -29.51
N LEU A 121 -3.17 -12.21 -30.39
CA LEU A 121 -3.83 -13.51 -30.60
C LEU A 121 -3.78 -14.39 -29.35
N ALA A 122 -2.68 -14.35 -28.60
CA ALA A 122 -2.56 -15.06 -27.33
C ALA A 122 -3.53 -14.48 -26.29
N ILE A 123 -3.61 -13.16 -26.12
CA ILE A 123 -4.54 -12.49 -25.20
C ILE A 123 -5.99 -12.89 -25.49
N ILE A 124 -6.42 -12.82 -26.76
CA ILE A 124 -7.77 -13.20 -27.19
C ILE A 124 -8.10 -14.63 -26.75
N LYS A 125 -7.19 -15.58 -27.01
CA LYS A 125 -7.39 -17.00 -26.67
C LYS A 125 -7.34 -17.27 -25.16
N ALA A 126 -6.54 -16.52 -24.42
CA ALA A 126 -6.38 -16.67 -22.97
C ALA A 126 -7.59 -16.14 -22.20
N LEU A 127 -8.08 -14.95 -22.56
CA LEU A 127 -9.15 -14.27 -21.84
C LEU A 127 -10.55 -14.48 -22.46
N GLY A 128 -10.64 -14.99 -23.69
CA GLY A 128 -11.92 -15.19 -24.37
C GLY A 128 -12.61 -13.88 -24.80
N ILE A 129 -11.87 -12.78 -24.90
CA ILE A 129 -12.40 -11.47 -25.28
C ILE A 129 -12.34 -11.24 -26.79
N LYS A 130 -13.21 -10.35 -27.32
CA LYS A 130 -13.26 -10.00 -28.75
C LYS A 130 -11.98 -9.32 -29.21
N TYR A 131 -11.65 -9.48 -30.51
CA TYR A 131 -10.46 -8.91 -31.12
C TYR A 131 -10.33 -7.40 -30.90
N ASP A 132 -11.39 -6.63 -31.21
CA ASP A 132 -11.34 -5.17 -31.11
C ASP A 132 -11.07 -4.70 -29.68
N LYS A 133 -11.70 -5.35 -28.69
CA LYS A 133 -11.49 -5.06 -27.27
C LYS A 133 -10.07 -5.42 -26.83
N ALA A 134 -9.57 -6.60 -27.20
CA ALA A 134 -8.21 -7.02 -26.89
C ALA A 134 -7.16 -6.06 -27.48
N LYS A 135 -7.43 -5.58 -28.71
CA LYS A 135 -6.59 -4.61 -29.39
C LYS A 135 -6.57 -3.27 -28.65
N LEU A 136 -7.74 -2.75 -28.25
CA LEU A 136 -7.84 -1.51 -27.47
C LEU A 136 -7.04 -1.59 -26.17
N ILE A 137 -7.21 -2.67 -25.40
CA ILE A 137 -6.49 -2.85 -24.12
C ILE A 137 -4.98 -2.98 -24.35
N LEU A 138 -4.55 -3.76 -25.35
CA LEU A 138 -3.13 -3.93 -25.63
C LEU A 138 -2.48 -2.62 -26.09
N ASP A 139 -3.13 -1.87 -27.00
CA ASP A 139 -2.64 -0.57 -27.47
C ASP A 139 -2.59 0.45 -26.31
N PHE A 140 -3.51 0.37 -25.34
CA PHE A 140 -3.49 1.19 -24.13
C PHE A 140 -2.29 0.88 -23.21
N ILE A 141 -1.99 -0.41 -22.98
CA ILE A 141 -0.87 -0.83 -22.11
C ILE A 141 0.51 -0.56 -22.76
N ILE A 142 0.58 -0.46 -24.08
CA ILE A 142 1.82 -0.09 -24.78
C ILE A 142 2.14 1.37 -24.52
N PHE A 143 3.39 1.64 -24.13
CA PHE A 143 3.93 2.97 -23.99
C PHE A 143 4.07 3.65 -25.36
N ASN A 144 3.50 4.85 -25.51
CA ASN A 144 3.43 5.55 -26.80
C ASN A 144 3.80 7.05 -26.76
N ASP A 145 4.02 7.65 -25.59
CA ASP A 145 4.32 9.07 -25.46
C ASP A 145 5.24 9.38 -24.27
N GLN A 146 5.60 10.66 -24.08
CA GLN A 146 6.42 11.10 -22.94
C GLN A 146 5.60 11.35 -21.66
N ALA A 147 4.28 11.33 -21.73
CA ALA A 147 3.40 11.64 -20.60
C ALA A 147 3.07 10.39 -19.77
N ARG A 148 3.00 9.23 -20.42
CA ARG A 148 2.90 7.91 -19.79
C ARG A 148 4.21 7.57 -19.08
N ASP A 149 4.09 6.77 -18.03
CA ASP A 149 5.25 6.27 -17.31
C ASP A 149 5.47 4.76 -17.58
N LEU A 150 6.73 4.34 -17.63
CA LEU A 150 7.09 2.98 -17.98
C LEU A 150 6.70 1.92 -16.92
N TRP A 151 6.28 2.34 -15.72
CA TRP A 151 5.84 1.40 -14.68
C TRP A 151 4.35 1.04 -14.83
N SER A 152 3.54 1.95 -15.36
CA SER A 152 2.12 1.73 -15.70
C SER A 152 1.92 1.22 -17.13
N HIS A 153 2.86 1.51 -18.04
CA HIS A 153 2.85 1.03 -19.44
C HIS A 153 4.18 0.32 -19.78
N PRO A 154 4.42 -0.90 -19.29
CA PRO A 154 5.75 -1.52 -19.29
C PRO A 154 6.11 -2.25 -20.59
N ILE A 155 5.51 -1.86 -21.72
CA ILE A 155 5.75 -2.44 -23.04
C ILE A 155 6.10 -1.33 -24.03
N LEU A 156 7.18 -1.51 -24.77
CA LEU A 156 7.63 -0.57 -25.81
C LEU A 156 7.48 -1.19 -27.18
N GLU A 157 6.90 -0.45 -28.12
CA GLU A 157 6.94 -0.80 -29.54
C GLU A 157 8.16 -0.14 -30.21
N ILE A 158 9.13 -0.96 -30.64
CA ILE A 158 10.41 -0.44 -31.21
C ILE A 158 10.45 -0.45 -32.74
N SER A 159 9.55 -1.17 -33.37
CA SER A 159 9.30 -1.18 -34.81
C SER A 159 7.94 -1.82 -35.05
N HIS A 160 7.43 -1.75 -36.28
CA HIS A 160 6.21 -2.45 -36.67
C HIS A 160 6.23 -3.91 -36.18
N ASP A 161 5.20 -4.28 -35.42
CA ASP A 161 4.99 -5.63 -34.85
C ASP A 161 6.07 -6.11 -33.86
N LYS A 162 6.92 -5.23 -33.31
CA LYS A 162 8.01 -5.66 -32.42
C LYS A 162 7.95 -4.97 -31.07
N LEU A 163 7.64 -5.75 -30.05
CA LEU A 163 7.54 -5.31 -28.67
C LEU A 163 8.79 -5.65 -27.86
N ILE A 164 9.18 -4.76 -26.96
CA ILE A 164 10.13 -5.00 -25.86
C ILE A 164 9.39 -4.92 -24.54
N PHE A 165 9.70 -5.85 -23.64
CA PHE A 165 9.10 -5.91 -22.30
C PHE A 165 10.07 -5.36 -21.26
N LEU A 166 9.61 -4.40 -20.45
CA LEU A 166 10.32 -3.97 -19.25
C LEU A 166 10.03 -4.96 -18.12
N THR A 167 10.76 -6.07 -18.11
CA THR A 167 10.47 -7.19 -17.21
C THR A 167 10.59 -6.82 -15.73
N SER A 168 11.46 -5.86 -15.38
CA SER A 168 11.55 -5.31 -14.03
C SER A 168 10.25 -4.61 -13.59
N ALA A 169 9.66 -3.76 -14.45
CA ALA A 169 8.39 -3.09 -14.16
C ALA A 169 7.23 -4.09 -14.06
N LEU A 170 7.19 -5.08 -14.96
CA LEU A 170 6.20 -6.17 -14.92
C LEU A 170 6.40 -7.15 -13.75
N SER A 171 7.55 -7.18 -13.09
CA SER A 171 7.81 -8.20 -12.05
C SER A 171 7.33 -7.82 -10.66
N ALA A 172 7.14 -6.53 -10.43
CA ALA A 172 6.70 -5.99 -9.16
C ALA A 172 5.93 -4.68 -9.41
N PRO A 173 4.80 -4.73 -10.14
CA PRO A 173 4.00 -3.54 -10.35
C PRO A 173 3.36 -3.10 -9.03
N ALA A 174 3.39 -1.80 -8.75
CA ALA A 174 2.58 -1.22 -7.69
C ALA A 174 1.15 -1.02 -8.25
N LEU A 175 0.28 -2.02 -8.10
CA LEU A 175 -1.02 -2.04 -8.79
C LEU A 175 -1.90 -0.82 -8.50
N VAL A 176 -1.91 -0.32 -7.26
CA VAL A 176 -2.65 0.90 -6.89
C VAL A 176 -2.21 2.08 -7.76
N ARG A 177 -0.90 2.29 -7.91
CA ARG A 177 -0.34 3.31 -8.79
C ARG A 177 -0.72 3.07 -10.24
N VAL A 178 -0.64 1.83 -10.73
CA VAL A 178 -1.00 1.50 -12.12
C VAL A 178 -2.44 1.90 -12.39
N VAL A 179 -3.36 1.54 -11.50
CA VAL A 179 -4.78 1.88 -11.60
C VAL A 179 -5.01 3.39 -11.51
N GLU A 180 -4.38 4.10 -10.57
CA GLU A 180 -4.48 5.57 -10.48
C GLU A 180 -4.05 6.26 -11.76
N ARG A 181 -2.94 5.81 -12.35
CA ARG A 181 -2.43 6.36 -13.61
C ARG A 181 -3.39 6.09 -14.77
N TRP A 182 -3.91 4.87 -14.86
CA TRP A 182 -4.88 4.52 -15.89
C TRP A 182 -6.20 5.28 -15.74
N LEU A 183 -6.74 5.41 -14.53
CA LEU A 183 -7.95 6.20 -14.28
C LEU A 183 -7.74 7.67 -14.64
N ALA A 184 -6.59 8.26 -14.28
CA ALA A 184 -6.26 9.64 -14.63
C ALA A 184 -6.10 9.83 -16.15
N GLU A 185 -5.47 8.89 -16.85
CA GLU A 185 -5.33 8.92 -18.31
C GLU A 185 -6.67 8.77 -19.03
N LEU A 186 -7.57 7.98 -18.47
CA LEU A 186 -8.93 7.77 -18.98
C LEU A 186 -9.91 8.85 -18.52
N GLU A 187 -9.40 9.94 -17.92
CA GLU A 187 -10.17 11.09 -17.44
C GLU A 187 -11.30 10.73 -16.46
N VAL A 188 -11.09 9.68 -15.66
CA VAL A 188 -12.05 9.25 -14.64
C VAL A 188 -11.82 10.03 -13.35
N GLU A 189 -12.87 10.70 -12.86
CA GLU A 189 -12.80 11.43 -11.60
C GLU A 189 -12.55 10.51 -10.39
N LEU A 190 -11.57 10.88 -9.57
CA LEU A 190 -11.16 10.10 -8.39
C LEU A 190 -11.96 10.47 -7.12
N THR A 191 -13.00 11.29 -7.21
CA THR A 191 -13.86 11.68 -6.07
C THR A 191 -14.44 10.44 -5.37
N MET A 192 -14.86 9.44 -6.16
CA MET A 192 -15.36 8.15 -5.65
C MET A 192 -14.32 7.39 -4.82
N LYS A 193 -13.02 7.55 -5.12
CA LYS A 193 -11.93 6.96 -4.35
C LYS A 193 -11.82 7.57 -2.94
N GLY A 194 -12.04 8.88 -2.83
CA GLY A 194 -12.07 9.60 -1.55
C GLY A 194 -13.17 9.07 -0.62
N MET A 195 -14.41 9.07 -1.11
CA MET A 195 -15.56 8.56 -0.35
C MET A 195 -15.42 7.08 0.03
N HIS A 196 -14.83 6.28 -0.86
CA HIS A 196 -14.55 4.87 -0.57
C HIS A 196 -13.54 4.72 0.57
N TYR A 197 -12.45 5.48 0.53
CA TYR A 197 -11.42 5.46 1.58
C TYR A 197 -11.98 5.81 2.96
N GLU A 198 -12.81 6.87 3.05
CA GLU A 198 -13.47 7.26 4.30
C GLU A 198 -14.32 6.11 4.86
N LYS A 199 -15.15 5.51 4.01
CA LYS A 199 -16.04 4.41 4.40
C LYS A 199 -15.27 3.19 4.89
N VAL A 200 -14.25 2.74 4.15
CA VAL A 200 -13.44 1.57 4.50
C VAL A 200 -12.67 1.83 5.80
N SER A 201 -12.10 3.03 5.96
CA SER A 201 -11.39 3.43 7.18
C SER A 201 -12.31 3.35 8.41
N LEU A 202 -13.53 3.88 8.30
CA LEU A 202 -14.51 3.81 9.40
C LEU A 202 -14.90 2.38 9.75
N ILE A 203 -15.06 1.49 8.75
CA ILE A 203 -15.35 0.08 9.00
C ILE A 203 -14.20 -0.57 9.77
N GLU A 204 -12.95 -0.39 9.32
CA GLU A 204 -11.78 -0.99 9.96
C GLU A 204 -11.55 -0.46 11.38
N ILE A 205 -11.71 0.85 11.60
CA ILE A 205 -11.60 1.47 12.93
C ILE A 205 -12.69 0.92 13.86
N ASN A 206 -13.94 0.88 13.39
CA ASN A 206 -15.08 0.45 14.20
C ASN A 206 -15.03 -1.03 14.59
N GLN A 207 -14.52 -1.90 13.73
CA GLN A 207 -14.35 -3.33 14.07
C GLN A 207 -13.51 -3.51 15.35
N ASN A 208 -12.37 -2.83 15.44
CA ASN A 208 -11.51 -2.93 16.61
C ASN A 208 -12.00 -2.07 17.78
N LEU A 209 -12.54 -0.87 17.52
CA LEU A 209 -13.10 0.02 18.54
C LEU A 209 -14.23 -0.65 19.34
N LEU A 210 -15.22 -1.22 18.64
CA LEU A 210 -16.41 -1.80 19.27
C LEU A 210 -16.12 -3.13 19.99
N SER A 211 -15.06 -3.84 19.60
CA SER A 211 -14.63 -5.07 20.26
C SER A 211 -13.69 -4.85 21.45
N ASN A 212 -13.28 -3.60 21.72
CA ASN A 212 -12.30 -3.30 22.76
C ASN A 212 -12.92 -3.39 24.16
N LYS A 213 -12.44 -4.34 24.96
CA LYS A 213 -12.92 -4.61 26.33
C LYS A 213 -12.64 -3.52 27.36
N PHE A 214 -11.74 -2.58 27.07
CA PHE A 214 -11.38 -1.48 27.97
C PHE A 214 -12.22 -0.23 27.74
N LEU A 215 -13.03 -0.18 26.67
CA LEU A 215 -13.97 0.90 26.42
C LEU A 215 -15.33 0.59 27.04
N PRO A 216 -15.81 1.38 28.01
CA PRO A 216 -17.16 1.26 28.51
C PRO A 216 -18.13 1.80 27.47
N ASN A 217 -19.08 0.97 27.02
CA ASN A 217 -20.13 1.35 26.07
C ASN A 217 -19.60 2.06 24.80
N PRO A 218 -18.75 1.40 23.99
CA PRO A 218 -18.11 2.03 22.85
C PRO A 218 -19.15 2.52 21.82
N ILE A 219 -18.99 3.75 21.36
CA ILE A 219 -19.79 4.36 20.29
C ILE A 219 -19.01 4.22 18.99
N SER A 220 -19.67 3.84 17.90
CA SER A 220 -19.03 3.79 16.59
C SER A 220 -18.52 5.17 16.19
N ALA A 221 -17.31 5.23 15.62
CA ALA A 221 -16.83 6.39 14.90
C ALA A 221 -17.61 6.59 13.60
N PHE A 222 -17.79 7.84 13.18
CA PHE A 222 -18.56 8.18 11.97
C PHE A 222 -18.08 9.49 11.33
N SER A 223 -18.48 9.73 10.09
CA SER A 223 -18.38 11.02 9.43
C SER A 223 -19.73 11.75 9.49
N LYS A 224 -19.70 13.09 9.55
CA LYS A 224 -20.93 13.89 9.58
C LYS A 224 -20.72 15.31 9.05
N ARG A 225 -21.67 15.75 8.22
CA ARG A 225 -21.92 17.17 7.98
C ARG A 225 -22.89 17.73 9.03
N LEU A 226 -22.39 18.65 9.83
CA LEU A 226 -23.07 19.34 10.93
C LEU A 226 -23.60 20.68 10.44
N LYS A 227 -24.89 20.91 10.66
CA LYS A 227 -25.52 22.22 10.45
C LYS A 227 -26.18 22.65 11.74
N LEU A 228 -25.62 23.70 12.35
CA LEU A 228 -26.06 24.21 13.64
C LEU A 228 -27.26 25.16 13.49
N LYS A 229 -28.00 25.35 14.58
CA LYS A 229 -29.11 26.31 14.73
C LYS A 229 -28.64 27.73 14.46
N SER A 230 -27.38 28.04 14.77
CA SER A 230 -26.72 29.32 14.45
C SER A 230 -26.54 29.55 12.93
N GLY A 231 -26.75 28.52 12.11
CA GLY A 231 -26.49 28.54 10.67
C GLY A 231 -25.05 28.17 10.30
N ALA A 232 -24.15 28.02 11.27
CA ALA A 232 -22.80 27.54 11.04
C ALA A 232 -22.81 26.08 10.57
N GLU A 233 -21.93 25.74 9.63
CA GLU A 233 -21.88 24.44 9.00
C GLU A 233 -20.43 23.96 8.87
N GLU A 234 -20.20 22.68 9.12
CA GLU A 234 -18.90 22.02 8.99
C GLU A 234 -19.12 20.55 8.60
N GLU A 235 -18.21 20.00 7.80
CA GLU A 235 -18.15 18.58 7.52
C GLU A 235 -16.95 17.97 8.23
N ILE A 236 -17.12 16.85 8.94
CA ILE A 236 -16.05 16.17 9.67
C ILE A 236 -16.00 14.70 9.22
N ASP A 237 -14.83 14.27 8.77
CA ASP A 237 -14.68 12.98 8.08
C ASP A 237 -14.49 11.83 9.09
N LEU A 238 -14.01 12.16 10.30
CA LEU A 238 -13.93 11.23 11.42
C LEU A 238 -14.30 11.96 12.72
N ILE A 239 -15.31 11.45 13.40
CA ILE A 239 -15.67 11.82 14.78
C ILE A 239 -15.60 10.53 15.59
N LEU A 240 -14.76 10.51 16.62
CA LEU A 240 -14.61 9.38 17.52
C LEU A 240 -14.65 9.89 18.97
N ASN A 241 -15.65 9.46 19.73
CA ASN A 241 -15.91 9.90 21.10
C ASN A 241 -15.46 8.83 22.09
N LEU A 242 -14.51 9.18 22.95
CA LEU A 242 -13.99 8.35 24.04
C LEU A 242 -14.27 8.99 25.41
N GLY A 243 -15.41 9.67 25.57
CA GLY A 243 -15.77 10.37 26.79
C GLY A 243 -15.16 11.76 26.87
N SER A 244 -14.20 11.97 27.76
CA SER A 244 -13.51 13.27 27.91
C SER A 244 -12.54 13.56 26.76
N VAL A 245 -12.19 12.55 25.94
CA VAL A 245 -11.33 12.71 24.77
C VAL A 245 -12.14 12.46 23.50
N ILE A 246 -12.08 13.38 22.55
CA ILE A 246 -12.78 13.27 21.26
C ILE A 246 -11.77 13.50 20.13
N LEU A 247 -11.67 12.52 19.24
CA LEU A 247 -10.84 12.64 18.04
C LEU A 247 -11.67 13.24 16.91
N ILE A 248 -11.12 14.27 16.28
CA ILE A 248 -11.70 14.98 15.15
C ILE A 248 -10.74 14.87 13.97
N GLY A 249 -11.13 14.12 12.96
CA GLY A 249 -10.25 13.76 11.86
C GLY A 249 -10.63 14.35 10.51
N GLU A 250 -9.59 14.55 9.70
CA GLU A 250 -9.64 14.81 8.27
C GLU A 250 -9.11 13.59 7.52
N ALA A 251 -9.86 13.04 6.58
CA ALA A 251 -9.43 11.90 5.77
C ALA A 251 -9.00 12.39 4.38
N LYS A 252 -7.79 12.00 3.95
CA LYS A 252 -7.30 12.28 2.59
C LYS A 252 -6.94 11.00 1.87
N SER A 253 -7.67 10.75 0.77
CA SER A 253 -7.25 9.80 -0.25
C SER A 253 -6.21 10.47 -1.16
N ILE A 254 -4.94 10.14 -0.97
CA ILE A 254 -3.82 10.71 -1.72
C ILE A 254 -3.31 9.67 -2.72
N VAL A 255 -3.05 10.09 -3.95
CA VAL A 255 -2.45 9.24 -4.98
C VAL A 255 -1.05 8.78 -4.60
N THR A 256 -0.64 7.61 -5.09
CA THR A 256 0.63 6.97 -4.73
C THR A 256 1.82 7.94 -4.82
N THR A 257 2.61 8.03 -3.75
CA THR A 257 3.85 8.82 -3.73
C THR A 257 5.02 7.98 -4.26
N ASP A 258 5.61 8.38 -5.39
CA ASP A 258 6.62 7.60 -6.11
C ASP A 258 7.88 8.37 -6.53
N SER A 259 7.92 9.67 -6.28
CA SER A 259 8.97 10.59 -6.69
C SER A 259 9.11 11.74 -5.69
N SER A 260 10.21 12.47 -5.74
CA SER A 260 10.39 13.66 -4.91
C SER A 260 9.33 14.74 -5.17
N ILE A 261 8.85 14.82 -6.43
CA ILE A 261 7.78 15.76 -6.81
C ILE A 261 6.45 15.32 -6.19
N SER A 262 6.07 14.04 -6.32
CA SER A 262 4.86 13.54 -5.67
C SER A 262 4.97 13.64 -4.15
N TYR A 263 6.15 13.43 -3.57
CA TYR A 263 6.37 13.58 -2.12
C TYR A 263 6.09 15.01 -1.66
N TYR A 264 6.61 16.01 -2.36
CA TYR A 264 6.33 17.42 -2.07
C TYR A 264 4.82 17.74 -2.16
N ARG A 265 4.13 17.20 -3.18
CA ARG A 265 2.68 17.37 -3.34
C ARG A 265 1.90 16.69 -2.21
N THR A 266 2.28 15.47 -1.83
CA THR A 266 1.70 14.73 -0.71
C THR A 266 1.88 15.50 0.59
N TYR A 267 3.10 15.97 0.89
CA TYR A 267 3.36 16.78 2.08
C TYR A 267 2.53 18.08 2.09
N SER A 268 2.43 18.77 0.96
CA SER A 268 1.62 19.99 0.83
C SER A 268 0.13 19.71 1.08
N THR A 269 -0.37 18.59 0.58
CA THR A 269 -1.75 18.13 0.80
C THR A 269 -2.00 17.82 2.28
N LEU A 270 -1.06 17.10 2.92
CA LEU A 270 -1.13 16.78 4.35
C LEU A 270 -1.06 18.02 5.24
N LYS A 271 -0.28 19.03 4.84
CA LYS A 271 -0.26 20.33 5.54
C LYS A 271 -1.63 20.99 5.52
N GLY A 272 -2.28 21.04 4.34
CA GLY A 272 -3.65 21.55 4.23
C GLY A 272 -4.65 20.72 5.05
N ALA A 273 -4.50 19.40 5.06
CA ALA A 273 -5.34 18.49 5.86
C ALA A 273 -5.16 18.70 7.37
N ALA A 274 -3.93 18.93 7.83
CA ALA A 274 -3.66 19.23 9.24
C ALA A 274 -4.32 20.56 9.67
N ASP A 275 -4.26 21.58 8.82
CA ASP A 275 -4.93 22.86 9.07
C ASP A 275 -6.47 22.71 9.07
N GLN A 276 -7.01 21.86 8.18
CA GLN A 276 -8.44 21.49 8.16
C GLN A 276 -8.85 20.74 9.44
N ALA A 277 -8.08 19.74 9.88
CA ALA A 277 -8.36 18.99 11.10
C ALA A 277 -8.41 19.92 12.33
N LYS A 278 -7.43 20.83 12.48
CA LYS A 278 -7.44 21.83 13.57
C LYS A 278 -8.66 22.74 13.53
N ARG A 279 -9.02 23.22 12.33
CA ARG A 279 -10.20 24.08 12.13
C ARG A 279 -11.49 23.34 12.52
N LYS A 280 -11.62 22.07 12.11
CA LYS A 280 -12.75 21.20 12.48
C LYS A 280 -12.80 20.95 13.99
N SER A 281 -11.66 20.71 14.65
CA SER A 281 -11.59 20.57 16.11
C SER A 281 -12.01 21.86 16.84
N LEU A 282 -11.59 23.02 16.34
CA LEU A 282 -11.97 24.31 16.91
C LEU A 282 -13.46 24.60 16.71
N PHE A 283 -14.01 24.30 15.53
CA PHE A 283 -15.45 24.36 15.28
C PHE A 283 -16.22 23.49 16.27
N PHE A 284 -15.77 22.25 16.50
CA PHE A 284 -16.39 21.34 17.45
C PHE A 284 -16.35 21.90 18.87
N SER A 285 -15.17 22.36 19.31
CA SER A 285 -14.96 22.93 20.65
C SER A 285 -15.87 24.14 20.91
N ASN A 286 -15.97 25.05 19.95
CA ASN A 286 -16.78 26.27 20.09
C ASN A 286 -18.29 26.02 20.14
N ASN A 287 -18.74 24.83 19.73
CA ASN A 287 -20.17 24.48 19.62
C ASN A 287 -20.49 23.16 20.33
N ILE A 288 -19.69 22.77 21.33
CA ILE A 288 -19.69 21.43 21.91
C ILE A 288 -21.06 21.01 22.48
N GLU A 289 -21.74 21.89 23.21
CA GLU A 289 -23.04 21.60 23.82
C GLU A 289 -24.11 21.30 22.74
N GLU A 290 -24.18 22.13 21.71
CA GLU A 290 -25.14 21.95 20.61
C GLU A 290 -24.82 20.68 19.80
N ILE A 291 -23.55 20.38 19.58
CA ILE A 291 -23.13 19.18 18.86
C ILE A 291 -23.46 17.92 19.68
N PHE A 292 -23.26 17.94 21.00
CA PHE A 292 -23.65 16.85 21.89
C PHE A 292 -25.16 16.62 21.84
N ASP A 293 -25.98 17.67 21.91
CA ASP A 293 -27.45 17.59 21.72
C ASP A 293 -27.80 16.96 20.37
N ALA A 294 -27.16 17.42 19.28
CA ALA A 294 -27.39 16.90 17.94
C ALA A 294 -27.02 15.42 17.77
N PHE A 295 -26.06 14.92 18.56
CA PHE A 295 -25.63 13.52 18.57
C PHE A 295 -26.33 12.67 19.62
N GLY A 296 -27.17 13.27 20.48
CA GLY A 296 -27.77 12.58 21.62
C GLY A 296 -26.76 12.14 22.67
N TRP A 297 -25.64 12.86 22.79
CA TRP A 297 -24.62 12.62 23.81
C TRP A 297 -24.89 13.46 25.06
N ALA A 298 -24.55 12.93 26.23
CA ALA A 298 -24.66 13.67 27.48
C ALA A 298 -23.50 14.65 27.62
N TYR A 299 -23.80 15.95 27.58
CA TYR A 299 -22.83 17.01 27.84
C TYR A 299 -22.74 17.27 29.35
N ASP A 300 -21.52 17.26 29.89
CA ASP A 300 -21.25 17.59 31.28
C ASP A 300 -20.29 18.79 31.34
N PRO A 301 -20.76 19.98 31.79
CA PRO A 301 -19.94 21.18 31.85
C PRO A 301 -18.80 21.10 32.89
N SER A 302 -18.79 20.10 33.76
CA SER A 302 -17.70 19.87 34.71
C SER A 302 -16.51 19.10 34.12
N ILE A 303 -16.70 18.48 32.95
CA ILE A 303 -15.65 17.74 32.24
C ILE A 303 -14.88 18.67 31.31
N GLU A 304 -13.55 18.66 31.41
CA GLU A 304 -12.69 19.26 30.39
C GLU A 304 -12.55 18.32 29.20
N TYR A 305 -13.28 18.61 28.13
CA TYR A 305 -13.23 17.82 26.90
C TYR A 305 -11.98 18.17 26.08
N GLN A 306 -11.13 17.17 25.84
CA GLN A 306 -9.95 17.29 25.00
C GLN A 306 -10.27 16.89 23.55
N LEU A 307 -10.21 17.86 22.63
CA LEU A 307 -10.33 17.60 21.19
C LEU A 307 -8.95 17.33 20.58
N ILE A 308 -8.76 16.16 19.99
CA ILE A 308 -7.52 15.77 19.33
C ILE A 308 -7.73 15.81 17.81
N PRO A 309 -7.12 16.77 17.08
CA PRO A 309 -7.12 16.74 15.62
C PRO A 309 -6.27 15.57 15.12
N VAL A 310 -6.70 14.91 14.05
CA VAL A 310 -5.93 13.83 13.39
C VAL A 310 -6.11 13.87 11.88
N VAL A 311 -5.11 13.44 11.12
CA VAL A 311 -5.24 13.23 9.67
C VAL A 311 -5.14 11.74 9.37
N LEU A 312 -6.15 11.20 8.68
CA LEU A 312 -6.11 9.86 8.07
C LEU A 312 -5.58 9.96 6.64
N ASN A 313 -4.54 9.22 6.32
CA ASN A 313 -3.83 9.27 5.04
C ASN A 313 -3.76 7.89 4.37
N SER A 314 -4.42 7.76 3.22
CA SER A 314 -4.47 6.49 2.47
C SER A 314 -3.11 6.05 1.92
N ASN A 315 -2.20 6.99 1.65
CA ASN A 315 -0.94 6.72 0.94
C ASN A 315 0.12 6.10 1.87
N LYS A 316 -0.10 6.08 3.20
CA LYS A 316 0.80 5.56 4.25
C LYS A 316 2.17 6.24 4.35
N ILE A 317 2.65 6.86 3.27
CA ILE A 317 3.80 7.74 3.24
C ILE A 317 3.51 8.94 4.14
N HIS A 318 4.43 9.20 5.06
CA HIS A 318 4.32 10.24 6.09
C HIS A 318 3.39 9.89 7.27
N SER A 319 2.76 8.72 7.29
CA SER A 319 2.11 8.22 8.51
C SER A 319 3.15 8.07 9.63
N GLY A 320 2.78 8.43 10.86
CA GLY A 320 3.67 8.53 12.02
C GLY A 320 4.60 9.74 12.05
N PHE A 321 4.50 10.66 11.08
CA PHE A 321 5.22 11.93 11.09
C PHE A 321 4.22 13.08 11.20
N PRO A 322 4.09 13.70 12.38
CA PRO A 322 3.13 14.79 12.58
C PRO A 322 3.42 15.99 11.67
N VAL A 323 2.37 16.59 11.12
CA VAL A 323 2.44 17.80 10.31
C VAL A 323 1.77 18.93 11.08
N ASN A 324 2.49 20.04 11.28
CA ASN A 324 2.02 21.17 12.11
C ASN A 324 1.54 20.70 13.51
N CYS A 325 2.22 19.72 14.12
CA CYS A 325 1.83 19.10 15.40
C CYS A 325 0.50 18.31 15.38
N VAL A 326 -0.07 18.03 14.21
CA VAL A 326 -1.22 17.14 14.05
C VAL A 326 -0.71 15.75 13.68
N PRO A 327 -1.09 14.69 14.41
CA PRO A 327 -0.80 13.32 14.02
C PRO A 327 -1.30 13.04 12.60
N VAL A 328 -0.42 12.53 11.75
CA VAL A 328 -0.77 11.94 10.45
C VAL A 328 -0.62 10.45 10.59
N VAL A 329 -1.71 9.70 10.43
CA VAL A 329 -1.73 8.24 10.55
C VAL A 329 -2.54 7.64 9.41
N ASP A 330 -2.43 6.33 9.22
CA ASP A 330 -3.37 5.59 8.39
C ASP A 330 -4.42 4.89 9.28
N GLU A 331 -5.45 4.34 8.63
CA GLU A 331 -6.53 3.59 9.26
C GLU A 331 -6.03 2.42 10.09
N LYS A 332 -4.93 1.77 9.67
CA LYS A 332 -4.36 0.60 10.35
C LYS A 332 -3.68 0.99 11.65
N ILE A 333 -2.96 2.12 11.67
CA ILE A 333 -2.34 2.65 12.89
C ILE A 333 -3.43 2.98 13.91
N LEU A 334 -4.46 3.75 13.52
CA LEU A 334 -5.53 4.11 14.43
C LEU A 334 -6.32 2.89 14.91
N SER A 335 -6.70 2.00 14.00
CA SER A 335 -7.45 0.77 14.32
C SER A 335 -6.64 -0.19 15.21
N ARG A 336 -5.31 -0.30 14.98
CA ARG A 336 -4.43 -1.15 15.79
C ARG A 336 -4.45 -0.75 17.26
N TYR A 337 -4.56 0.54 17.58
CA TYR A 337 -4.63 1.03 18.96
C TYR A 337 -5.76 0.35 19.74
N PHE A 338 -6.92 0.16 19.10
CA PHE A 338 -8.08 -0.46 19.73
C PHE A 338 -8.07 -2.00 19.66
N SER A 339 -7.29 -2.60 18.76
CA SER A 339 -7.26 -4.06 18.59
C SER A 339 -6.57 -4.81 19.74
N SER A 340 -5.65 -4.16 20.44
CA SER A 340 -4.83 -4.78 21.48
C SER A 340 -4.26 -3.70 22.39
N ASN A 341 -4.17 -4.00 23.69
CA ASN A 341 -3.56 -3.10 24.67
C ASN A 341 -2.02 -3.21 24.71
N THR A 342 -1.43 -4.04 23.83
CA THR A 342 0.01 -4.17 23.64
C THR A 342 0.40 -4.21 22.15
N PHE A 343 1.64 -3.80 21.85
CA PHE A 343 2.23 -3.89 20.52
C PHE A 343 3.58 -4.64 20.57
N PRO A 344 3.72 -5.79 19.91
CA PRO A 344 4.96 -6.55 19.97
C PRO A 344 6.09 -5.89 19.17
N LEU A 345 7.28 -5.79 19.78
CA LEU A 345 8.51 -5.32 19.13
C LEU A 345 9.36 -6.51 18.65
N ILE A 346 9.51 -7.54 19.50
CA ILE A 346 10.26 -8.76 19.19
C ILE A 346 9.40 -9.95 19.56
N SER A 347 9.24 -10.87 18.63
CA SER A 347 8.49 -12.11 18.82
C SER A 347 9.24 -13.30 18.25
N VAL A 348 9.09 -14.44 18.91
CA VAL A 348 9.66 -15.73 18.49
C VAL A 348 8.55 -16.76 18.37
N MET A 349 8.69 -17.70 17.43
CA MET A 349 7.78 -18.82 17.29
C MET A 349 8.34 -20.02 18.06
N ARG A 350 7.55 -20.58 18.97
CA ARG A 350 7.91 -21.74 19.76
C ARG A 350 6.67 -22.61 19.97
N GLU A 351 6.81 -23.92 19.79
CA GLU A 351 5.71 -24.88 20.02
C GLU A 351 4.41 -24.46 19.27
N ASP A 352 4.57 -23.98 18.03
CA ASP A 352 3.52 -23.43 17.18
C ASP A 352 2.75 -22.23 17.77
N LYS A 353 3.33 -21.54 18.76
CA LYS A 353 2.80 -20.32 19.38
C LYS A 353 3.78 -19.16 19.24
N ILE A 354 3.21 -17.95 19.12
CA ILE A 354 3.98 -16.71 19.10
C ILE A 354 4.20 -16.27 20.55
N HIS A 355 5.47 -16.10 20.93
CA HIS A 355 5.89 -15.56 22.21
C HIS A 355 6.53 -14.19 21.99
N HIS A 356 6.01 -13.16 22.67
CA HIS A 356 6.57 -11.81 22.61
C HIS A 356 7.69 -11.67 23.65
N LEU A 357 8.92 -11.39 23.20
CA LEU A 357 10.07 -11.18 24.08
C LEU A 357 10.21 -9.71 24.50
N ALA A 358 9.73 -8.79 23.66
CA ALA A 358 9.64 -7.37 23.98
C ALA A 358 8.38 -6.78 23.34
N TRP A 359 7.66 -5.95 24.08
CA TRP A 359 6.41 -5.33 23.61
C TRP A 359 6.17 -3.98 24.27
N PHE A 360 5.56 -3.06 23.53
CA PHE A 360 5.03 -1.83 24.10
C PHE A 360 3.71 -2.12 24.81
N LYS A 361 3.56 -1.59 26.02
CA LYS A 361 2.28 -1.59 26.74
C LYS A 361 1.57 -0.27 26.44
N LEU A 362 0.40 -0.37 25.81
CA LEU A 362 -0.36 0.80 25.34
C LEU A 362 -1.30 1.32 26.42
N TYR A 363 -1.97 0.42 27.14
CA TYR A 363 -2.87 0.74 28.27
C TYR A 363 -3.24 -0.53 29.05
N GLU A 364 -3.73 -0.36 30.29
CA GLU A 364 -4.28 -1.44 31.13
C GLU A 364 -5.72 -1.21 31.57
N ASN A 365 -6.24 0.00 31.38
CA ASN A 365 -7.57 0.39 31.80
C ASN A 365 -8.08 1.52 30.88
N TYR A 366 -9.34 1.89 31.08
CA TYR A 366 -10.00 2.94 30.30
C TYR A 366 -9.29 4.30 30.40
N GLU A 367 -8.85 4.69 31.59
CA GLU A 367 -8.18 5.97 31.83
C GLU A 367 -6.83 6.05 31.09
N GLU A 368 -6.04 4.99 31.12
CA GLU A 368 -4.80 4.91 30.33
C GLU A 368 -5.08 4.91 28.83
N LEU A 369 -6.15 4.25 28.37
CA LEU A 369 -6.53 4.23 26.96
C LEU A 369 -6.83 5.64 26.45
N ILE A 370 -7.62 6.42 27.18
CA ILE A 370 -7.93 7.79 26.75
C ILE A 370 -6.72 8.73 26.86
N ASN A 371 -5.89 8.57 27.89
CA ASN A 371 -4.74 9.44 28.12
C ASN A 371 -3.58 9.16 27.14
N ASN A 372 -3.41 7.91 26.71
CA ASN A 372 -2.27 7.51 25.89
C ASN A 372 -2.50 7.67 24.38
N ILE A 373 -3.75 7.84 23.92
CA ILE A 373 -4.07 7.86 22.48
C ILE A 373 -3.34 8.98 21.73
N SER A 374 -3.22 10.17 22.33
CA SER A 374 -2.50 11.30 21.71
C SER A 374 -1.02 10.97 21.47
N SER A 375 -0.34 10.46 22.50
CA SER A 375 1.07 10.05 22.42
C SER A 375 1.25 8.91 21.41
N TYR A 376 0.35 7.93 21.43
CA TYR A 376 0.36 6.82 20.47
C TYR A 376 0.27 7.29 19.02
N LEU A 377 -0.64 8.22 18.71
CA LEU A 377 -0.82 8.70 17.33
C LEU A 377 0.33 9.59 16.86
N LEU A 378 0.96 10.34 17.77
CA LEU A 378 2.18 11.12 17.48
C LEU A 378 3.40 10.21 17.27
N HIS A 379 3.46 9.09 17.98
CA HIS A 379 4.61 8.19 18.01
C HIS A 379 4.20 6.71 17.89
N PRO A 380 3.60 6.30 16.74
CA PRO A 380 3.07 4.96 16.60
C PRO A 380 4.20 3.92 16.67
N PRO A 381 4.08 2.89 17.54
CA PRO A 381 5.13 1.89 17.75
C PRO A 381 5.42 1.04 16.50
N GLN A 382 4.49 0.99 15.54
CA GLN A 382 4.66 0.41 14.21
C GLN A 382 5.85 0.99 13.44
N LEU A 383 6.20 2.25 13.75
CA LEU A 383 7.25 3.02 13.07
C LEU A 383 8.40 3.35 14.01
N SER A 384 8.53 2.57 15.09
CA SER A 384 9.56 2.75 16.11
C SER A 384 10.98 2.45 15.59
N GLU A 385 11.08 1.76 14.45
CA GLU A 385 12.30 1.64 13.65
C GLU A 385 12.58 2.95 12.89
N GLY A 386 13.33 3.84 13.55
CA GLY A 386 13.66 5.17 13.01
C GLY A 386 14.91 5.21 12.14
N ARG A 387 15.32 6.42 11.72
CA ARG A 387 16.52 6.74 10.91
C ARG A 387 17.80 6.04 11.37
N GLU A 388 17.91 5.75 12.66
CA GLU A 388 19.07 5.09 13.27
C GLU A 388 19.30 3.64 12.82
N SER A 389 18.30 3.00 12.22
CA SER A 389 18.42 1.69 11.57
C SER A 389 18.89 1.77 10.12
N LEU A 390 19.18 2.97 9.59
CA LEU A 390 19.56 3.19 8.20
C LEU A 390 21.02 3.70 8.08
N ILE A 391 21.72 3.24 7.05
CA ILE A 391 23.07 3.67 6.68
C ILE A 391 23.11 4.13 5.21
N TYR A 392 24.05 5.01 4.87
CA TYR A 392 24.27 5.42 3.48
C TYR A 392 25.13 4.40 2.73
N LYS A 393 24.68 4.00 1.54
CA LYS A 393 25.42 3.12 0.63
C LYS A 393 25.52 3.75 -0.76
N THR A 394 26.73 3.85 -1.29
CA THR A 394 27.00 4.38 -2.63
C THR A 394 27.07 3.25 -3.65
N MET A 395 26.40 3.44 -4.79
CA MET A 395 26.39 2.52 -5.93
C MET A 395 26.85 3.25 -7.19
N LYS A 396 27.50 2.51 -8.11
CA LYS A 396 28.01 3.04 -9.38
C LYS A 396 27.30 2.33 -10.55
N ILE A 397 26.89 3.10 -11.56
CA ILE A 397 26.30 2.56 -12.80
C ILE A 397 27.42 2.33 -13.83
N PRO A 398 27.46 1.17 -14.51
CA PRO A 398 28.44 0.91 -15.57
C PRO A 398 28.35 1.93 -16.72
N GLN A 399 29.49 2.36 -17.27
CA GLN A 399 29.53 3.21 -18.46
C GLN A 399 29.20 2.41 -19.72
N LEU A 400 28.45 3.00 -20.67
CA LEU A 400 28.12 2.35 -21.95
C LEU A 400 29.26 2.44 -22.97
N ASN A 401 30.04 3.52 -22.92
CA ASN A 401 31.25 3.77 -23.69
C ASN A 401 32.12 4.84 -22.99
N GLU A 402 33.31 5.12 -23.52
CA GLU A 402 34.25 6.09 -22.96
C GLU A 402 33.70 7.53 -22.90
N LEU A 403 32.72 7.85 -23.74
CA LEU A 403 32.03 9.15 -23.76
C LEU A 403 30.85 9.22 -22.78
N SER A 404 30.50 8.10 -22.13
CA SER A 404 29.33 8.04 -21.24
C SER A 404 29.66 8.65 -19.87
N PRO A 405 28.74 9.42 -19.27
CA PRO A 405 28.93 9.97 -17.94
C PRO A 405 29.11 8.87 -16.89
N GLN A 406 30.02 9.09 -15.94
CA GLN A 406 30.14 8.24 -14.75
C GLN A 406 29.03 8.61 -13.77
N ILE A 407 28.06 7.71 -13.58
CA ILE A 407 26.94 7.94 -12.68
C ILE A 407 27.17 7.16 -11.38
N GLN A 408 27.19 7.88 -10.26
CA GLN A 408 27.17 7.31 -8.91
C GLN A 408 25.99 7.89 -8.14
N TYR A 409 25.38 7.09 -7.27
CA TYR A 409 24.31 7.56 -6.40
C TYR A 409 24.43 6.93 -5.01
N THR A 410 24.07 7.70 -4.00
CA THR A 410 24.06 7.28 -2.60
C THR A 410 22.61 7.15 -2.15
N ARG A 411 22.29 6.04 -1.49
CA ARG A 411 20.96 5.77 -0.94
C ARG A 411 21.03 5.30 0.50
N LEU A 412 19.98 5.54 1.27
CA LEU A 412 19.80 4.90 2.57
C LEU A 412 19.41 3.43 2.38
N VAL A 413 20.01 2.54 3.16
CA VAL A 413 19.68 1.11 3.23
C VAL A 413 19.60 0.70 4.70
N PRO A 414 18.85 -0.36 5.06
CA PRO A 414 18.93 -0.94 6.39
C PRO A 414 20.37 -1.28 6.75
N GLY A 415 20.82 -0.80 7.91
CA GLY A 415 22.09 -1.19 8.49
C GLY A 415 21.95 -2.48 9.29
N ASP A 416 23.07 -3.18 9.43
CA ASP A 416 23.18 -4.34 10.30
C ASP A 416 23.53 -3.85 11.71
N PHE A 417 22.57 -3.91 12.62
CA PHE A 417 22.72 -3.40 13.99
C PHE A 417 22.33 -4.47 15.01
N PRO A 418 23.04 -4.57 16.15
CA PRO A 418 22.69 -5.50 17.21
C PRO A 418 21.27 -5.25 17.74
N ILE A 419 20.56 -6.33 18.06
CA ILE A 419 19.17 -6.29 18.53
C ILE A 419 19.03 -5.61 19.90
N GLU A 420 20.09 -5.62 20.70
CA GLU A 420 20.23 -4.90 21.97
C GLU A 420 19.97 -3.40 21.79
N ARG A 421 20.37 -2.86 20.63
CA ARG A 421 20.09 -1.45 20.31
C ARG A 421 18.59 -1.18 20.22
N LYS A 422 17.79 -2.15 19.77
CA LYS A 422 16.32 -2.04 19.77
C LYS A 422 15.75 -2.15 21.19
N LEU A 423 16.31 -3.00 22.04
CA LEU A 423 15.82 -3.24 23.41
C LEU A 423 16.11 -2.06 24.36
N TYR A 424 17.29 -1.47 24.25
CA TYR A 424 17.75 -0.41 25.16
C TYR A 424 17.55 1.00 24.60
N LYS A 425 16.93 1.12 23.42
CA LYS A 425 16.52 2.42 22.89
C LYS A 425 15.47 3.03 23.81
N ARG A 426 15.58 4.35 24.02
CA ARG A 426 14.53 5.13 24.67
C ARG A 426 13.38 5.33 23.69
N TYR A 427 12.19 4.88 24.08
CA TYR A 427 10.94 5.09 23.35
C TYR A 427 10.01 6.02 24.14
N GLU A 428 9.09 6.67 23.43
CA GLU A 428 8.04 7.49 24.05
C GLU A 428 6.97 6.62 24.74
N LEU A 429 6.77 5.39 24.25
CA LEU A 429 5.86 4.42 24.85
C LEU A 429 6.63 3.44 25.76
N PRO A 430 6.04 3.00 26.88
CA PRO A 430 6.67 2.03 27.78
C PRO A 430 6.98 0.71 27.08
N LEU A 431 8.26 0.35 27.00
CA LEU A 431 8.72 -0.95 26.50
C LEU A 431 8.89 -1.92 27.66
N HIS A 432 8.21 -3.06 27.58
CA HIS A 432 8.44 -4.21 28.44
C HIS A 432 9.34 -5.21 27.73
N VAL A 433 10.26 -5.80 28.49
CA VAL A 433 11.24 -6.78 28.02
C VAL A 433 11.18 -7.98 28.95
N SER A 434 11.08 -9.18 28.38
CA SER A 434 11.08 -10.44 29.13
C SER A 434 12.44 -10.67 29.79
N ASP A 435 12.45 -11.23 31.00
CA ASP A 435 13.68 -11.52 31.75
C ASP A 435 14.63 -12.46 31.01
N ASP A 436 14.08 -13.35 30.17
CA ASP A 436 14.85 -14.34 29.40
C ASP A 436 15.29 -13.85 28.01
N VAL A 437 15.05 -12.58 27.66
CA VAL A 437 15.26 -12.06 26.29
C VAL A 437 16.67 -12.35 25.76
N MET A 438 17.72 -12.15 26.56
CA MET A 438 19.11 -12.29 26.10
C MET A 438 19.48 -13.75 25.88
N SER A 439 19.06 -14.64 26.78
CA SER A 439 19.25 -16.08 26.61
C SER A 439 18.55 -16.58 25.34
N ARG A 440 17.33 -16.09 25.08
CA ARG A 440 16.55 -16.45 23.89
C ARG A 440 17.15 -15.94 22.58
N LEU A 441 17.66 -14.72 22.58
CA LEU A 441 18.32 -14.15 21.41
C LEU A 441 19.62 -14.89 21.06
N MET A 442 20.37 -15.33 22.09
CA MET A 442 21.56 -16.16 21.88
C MET A 442 21.21 -17.52 21.29
N GLU A 443 20.13 -18.18 21.73
CA GLU A 443 19.65 -19.44 21.14
C GLU A 443 19.32 -19.28 19.64
N MET A 444 18.76 -18.15 19.22
CA MET A 444 18.44 -17.88 17.81
C MET A 444 19.67 -17.61 16.94
N ALA A 445 20.67 -16.92 17.48
CA ALA A 445 21.92 -16.63 16.77
C ALA A 445 22.77 -17.88 16.46
N VAL A 446 22.54 -18.99 17.18
CA VAL A 446 23.22 -20.28 16.98
C VAL A 446 22.56 -21.13 15.88
N VAL A 447 21.34 -20.78 15.45
CA VAL A 447 20.53 -21.55 14.48
C VAL A 447 20.59 -20.98 13.05
N ILE A 448 21.22 -19.82 12.85
CA ILE A 448 21.49 -19.19 11.53
C ILE A 448 22.93 -19.48 11.15
#